data_AF-A0AA87IQQ7-F1
#
_entry.id   AF-A0AA87IQQ7-F1
#
_cell.length_a   1.000
_cell.length_b   1.000
_cell.length_c   1.000
_cell.angle_alpha   90.00
_cell.angle_beta   90.00
_cell.angle_gamma   90.00
#
_symmetry.space_group_name_H-M   'P 1'
#
loop_
_entity.id
_entity.type
_entity.pdbx_description
1 polymer ?
#
loop_
_entity_poly.entity_id
_entity_poly.type
_entity_poly.pdbx_seq_one_letter_code
_entity_poly.pdbx_strand_id
1 'polypeptide(L)'
;MNNQVFGVTFTTVFLSGLLFFGVANAGAAAVNKWLFPTEQFGDHTYIGTTDVSNMEVAGAMAQFSGTAETWRQSSELLVTYQDAMAKYPLDNAEILLEETAQQAQSGVQNSFVYDLQDKTTERFLAENFPEVEFSAGEVQKLTMTLEQALQSGLAQTHATISDDSLAVDRETVSEVVFPRKSSSEGATAVVAAIDGIQIAPGEKFSFLDVIDELKPVAMTDAELTEIASAIYSVVLKTNFKIEERSIGTQVPEEIPVGQEAAVNRSLDIDLVFSNPNASSFTLNTALKDDSVFASLSGFPFVYDYAVLTGIKETVNPRLIKQYSAFVTSGYAVEEEGSEGVRIEMIRSVLSEGEEVKAETISRDFYPPTNRVEIYPLTAPPAENVPEAGSDESSEGTEEGQTPEEGEAATDSTDGNTDAGSGTTDGQNSSGGNTSTNSTDQDTNTGSGVGDNAADKETDGSTSNLGKGSESDKPVYDKGGNLVNP
;
A
#
# COMPACT_ATOMS: atom_id res chain seq x y z
N MET A 1 -4.03 -16.79 102.40
CA MET A 1 -4.75 -15.62 101.83
C MET A 1 -6.23 -15.97 101.72
N ASN A 2 -7.13 -15.00 101.55
CA ASN A 2 -8.54 -15.32 101.30
C ASN A 2 -8.73 -15.68 99.81
N ASN A 3 -9.03 -16.94 99.52
CA ASN A 3 -9.19 -17.45 98.15
C ASN A 3 -10.29 -16.71 97.37
N GLN A 4 -11.33 -16.22 98.05
CA GLN A 4 -12.40 -15.44 97.45
C GLN A 4 -11.91 -14.09 96.91
N VAL A 5 -11.01 -13.42 97.64
CA VAL A 5 -10.39 -12.15 97.21
C VAL A 5 -9.41 -12.39 96.05
N PHE A 6 -8.63 -13.48 96.10
CA PHE A 6 -7.75 -13.87 95.00
C PHE A 6 -8.53 -14.15 93.71
N GLY A 7 -9.62 -14.91 93.79
CA GLY A 7 -10.47 -15.21 92.63
C GLY A 7 -11.10 -13.97 91.99
N VAL A 8 -11.67 -13.06 92.80
CA VAL A 8 -12.24 -11.79 92.31
C VAL A 8 -11.17 -10.91 91.65
N THR A 9 -9.98 -10.80 92.27
CA THR A 9 -8.88 -10.00 91.70
C THR A 9 -8.37 -10.59 90.39
N PHE A 10 -8.15 -11.91 90.34
CA PHE A 10 -7.71 -12.60 89.12
C PHE A 10 -8.73 -12.47 87.98
N THR A 11 -10.02 -12.67 88.27
CA THR A 11 -11.11 -12.51 87.28
C THR A 11 -11.17 -11.08 86.75
N THR A 12 -11.01 -10.08 87.62
CA THR A 12 -11.03 -8.66 87.24
C THR A 12 -9.85 -8.31 86.33
N VAL A 13 -8.64 -8.77 86.67
CA VAL A 13 -7.43 -8.55 85.85
C VAL A 13 -7.54 -9.30 84.51
N PHE A 14 -8.07 -10.53 84.51
CA PHE A 14 -8.24 -11.33 83.30
C PHE A 14 -9.28 -10.74 82.34
N LEU A 15 -10.44 -10.30 82.83
CA LEU A 15 -11.42 -9.57 82.00
C LEU A 15 -10.86 -8.24 81.50
N SER A 16 -10.13 -7.50 82.33
CA SER A 16 -9.48 -6.25 81.91
C SER A 16 -8.46 -6.50 80.79
N GLY A 17 -7.64 -7.55 80.92
CA GLY A 17 -6.69 -7.97 79.89
C GLY A 17 -7.35 -8.38 78.58
N LEU A 18 -8.45 -9.15 78.65
CA LEU A 18 -9.26 -9.50 77.47
C LEU A 18 -9.89 -8.26 76.81
N LEU A 19 -10.37 -7.30 77.61
CA LEU A 19 -10.99 -6.08 77.09
C LEU A 19 -9.94 -5.18 76.43
N PHE A 20 -8.77 -4.99 77.04
CA PHE A 20 -7.64 -4.29 76.41
C PHE A 20 -7.13 -4.99 75.15
N PHE A 21 -6.98 -6.33 75.16
CA PHE A 21 -6.55 -7.09 73.98
C PHE A 21 -7.59 -7.03 72.84
N GLY A 22 -8.87 -7.08 73.18
CA GLY A 22 -9.97 -6.89 72.24
C GLY A 22 -9.98 -5.49 71.64
N VAL A 23 -9.89 -4.44 72.46
CA VAL A 23 -9.85 -3.04 72.00
C VAL A 23 -8.57 -2.72 71.22
N ALA A 24 -7.43 -3.35 71.53
CA ALA A 24 -6.20 -3.19 70.75
C ALA A 24 -6.32 -3.78 69.34
N ASN A 25 -6.76 -5.05 69.22
CA ASN A 25 -6.86 -5.71 67.92
C ASN A 25 -8.05 -5.21 67.09
N ALA A 26 -9.24 -5.09 67.69
CA ALA A 26 -10.40 -4.53 67.01
C ALA A 26 -10.24 -3.03 66.74
N GLY A 27 -9.51 -2.31 67.60
CA GLY A 27 -9.13 -0.91 67.37
C GLY A 27 -8.24 -0.75 66.14
N ALA A 28 -7.19 -1.57 65.99
CA ALA A 28 -6.35 -1.56 64.79
C ALA A 28 -7.17 -1.81 63.50
N ALA A 29 -8.06 -2.81 63.51
CA ALA A 29 -8.95 -3.08 62.38
C ALA A 29 -9.98 -1.96 62.11
N ALA A 30 -10.50 -1.31 63.15
CA ALA A 30 -11.45 -0.21 63.05
C ALA A 30 -10.80 1.11 62.62
N VAL A 31 -9.54 1.37 62.99
CA VAL A 31 -8.78 2.55 62.55
C VAL A 31 -8.64 2.56 61.02
N ASN A 32 -8.17 1.46 60.43
CA ASN A 32 -8.05 1.36 58.97
C ASN A 32 -9.40 1.40 58.26
N LYS A 33 -10.49 0.89 58.87
CA LYS A 33 -11.81 0.87 58.22
C LYS A 33 -12.63 2.16 58.41
N TRP A 34 -12.32 3.00 59.40
CA TRP A 34 -13.21 4.09 59.82
C TRP A 34 -12.51 5.45 60.06
N LEU A 35 -11.18 5.48 60.17
CA LEU A 35 -10.39 6.71 60.32
C LEU A 35 -9.45 6.96 59.14
N PHE A 36 -8.96 5.91 58.49
CA PHE A 36 -8.12 5.98 57.29
C PHE A 36 -8.57 4.95 56.24
N PRO A 37 -9.79 5.09 55.66
CA PRO A 37 -10.23 4.20 54.60
C PRO A 37 -9.23 4.25 53.44
N THR A 38 -8.70 3.09 53.03
CA THR A 38 -7.83 3.02 51.87
C THR A 38 -8.63 3.32 50.61
N GLU A 39 -8.11 4.23 49.79
CA GLU A 39 -8.74 4.61 48.53
C GLU A 39 -8.61 3.46 47.53
N GLN A 40 -9.76 3.02 47.01
CA GLN A 40 -9.90 1.85 46.16
C GLN A 40 -10.72 2.21 44.92
N PHE A 41 -10.29 1.73 43.77
CA PHE A 41 -11.08 1.84 42.54
C PHE A 41 -12.32 0.93 42.62
N GLY A 42 -13.47 1.41 42.13
CA GLY A 42 -14.71 0.63 42.08
C GLY A 42 -14.68 -0.54 41.06
N ASP A 43 -15.76 -1.33 41.03
CA ASP A 43 -15.96 -2.37 40.02
C ASP A 43 -15.92 -1.80 38.59
N HIS A 44 -15.33 -2.53 37.64
CA HIS A 44 -15.19 -2.15 36.22
C HIS A 44 -14.33 -0.89 35.99
N THR A 45 -13.25 -0.74 36.76
CA THR A 45 -12.30 0.37 36.58
C THR A 45 -11.04 -0.13 35.84
N TYR A 46 -10.70 0.54 34.74
CA TYR A 46 -9.53 0.23 33.92
C TYR A 46 -8.60 1.44 33.81
N ILE A 47 -7.29 1.22 33.70
CA ILE A 47 -6.29 2.23 33.34
C ILE A 47 -5.47 1.66 32.19
N GLY A 48 -5.58 2.28 31.01
CA GLY A 48 -5.13 1.70 29.75
C GLY A 48 -5.70 0.27 29.57
N THR A 49 -4.82 -0.69 29.27
CA THR A 49 -5.20 -2.10 29.10
C THR A 49 -5.34 -2.90 30.41
N THR A 50 -5.16 -2.28 31.59
CA THR A 50 -5.11 -2.99 32.88
C THR A 50 -6.40 -2.81 33.70
N ASP A 51 -6.95 -3.93 34.19
CA ASP A 51 -8.02 -3.95 35.19
C ASP A 51 -7.48 -3.58 36.58
N VAL A 52 -8.06 -2.56 37.20
CA VAL A 52 -7.73 -2.12 38.57
C VAL A 52 -8.94 -2.19 39.50
N SER A 53 -10.00 -2.88 39.10
CA SER A 53 -11.26 -2.99 39.87
C SER A 53 -11.04 -3.54 41.28
N ASN A 54 -11.55 -2.84 42.29
CA ASN A 54 -11.37 -3.13 43.73
C ASN A 54 -9.90 -3.13 44.22
N MET A 55 -8.97 -2.58 43.43
CA MET A 55 -7.57 -2.42 43.83
C MET A 55 -7.38 -1.11 44.61
N GLU A 56 -6.53 -1.13 45.64
CA GLU A 56 -6.09 0.10 46.32
C GLU A 56 -5.26 0.94 45.36
N VAL A 57 -5.50 2.26 45.30
CA VAL A 57 -4.85 3.18 44.35
C VAL A 57 -3.33 3.08 44.45
N ALA A 58 -2.78 3.06 45.67
CA ALA A 58 -1.36 2.87 45.91
C ALA A 58 -0.82 1.49 45.45
N GLY A 59 -1.66 0.45 45.47
CA GLY A 59 -1.33 -0.87 44.94
C GLY A 59 -1.27 -0.89 43.41
N ALA A 60 -2.23 -0.24 42.75
CA ALA A 60 -2.23 -0.07 41.29
C ALA A 60 -1.01 0.70 40.80
N MET A 61 -0.68 1.83 41.45
CA MET A 61 0.50 2.62 41.07
C MET A 61 1.82 1.89 41.38
N ALA A 62 1.89 1.06 42.43
CA ALA A 62 3.03 0.18 42.67
C ALA A 62 3.17 -0.91 41.59
N GLN A 63 2.06 -1.47 41.09
CA GLN A 63 2.06 -2.39 39.96
C GLN A 63 2.56 -1.71 38.68
N PHE A 64 2.03 -0.53 38.35
CA PHE A 64 2.43 0.21 37.15
C PHE A 64 3.90 0.67 37.20
N SER A 65 4.38 1.11 38.35
CA SER A 65 5.80 1.43 38.57
C SER A 65 6.70 0.21 38.30
N GLY A 66 6.27 -0.99 38.67
CA GLY A 66 6.97 -2.24 38.37
C GLY A 66 6.95 -2.64 36.89
N THR A 67 5.95 -2.20 36.11
CA THR A 67 5.83 -2.54 34.67
C THR A 67 6.27 -1.43 33.71
N ALA A 68 6.45 -0.18 34.16
CA ALA A 68 6.79 0.96 33.31
C ALA A 68 8.08 0.76 32.50
N GLU A 69 9.12 0.17 33.11
CA GLU A 69 10.36 -0.19 32.43
C GLU A 69 10.13 -1.24 31.33
N THR A 70 9.30 -2.26 31.59
CA THR A 70 8.95 -3.29 30.61
C THR A 70 8.12 -2.70 29.46
N TRP A 71 7.15 -1.83 29.77
CA TRP A 71 6.38 -1.09 28.76
C TRP A 71 7.32 -0.30 27.86
N ARG A 72 8.24 0.49 28.43
CA ARG A 72 9.18 1.33 27.69
C ARG A 72 10.12 0.54 26.77
N GLN A 73 10.56 -0.64 27.20
CA GLN A 73 11.45 -1.51 26.42
C GLN A 73 10.74 -2.33 25.33
N SER A 74 9.43 -2.58 25.47
CA SER A 74 8.67 -3.44 24.56
C SER A 74 7.68 -2.71 23.65
N SER A 75 7.36 -1.45 23.95
CA SER A 75 6.34 -0.71 23.21
C SER A 75 6.92 0.06 22.02
N GLU A 76 6.08 0.26 21.01
CA GLU A 76 6.42 1.03 19.82
C GLU A 76 5.42 2.15 19.60
N LEU A 77 5.94 3.37 19.43
CA LEU A 77 5.18 4.51 18.92
C LEU A 77 5.67 4.78 17.50
N LEU A 78 4.83 4.47 16.52
CA LEU A 78 5.07 4.77 15.11
C LEU A 78 4.44 6.13 14.79
N VAL A 79 5.22 7.04 14.23
CA VAL A 79 4.79 8.40 13.91
C VAL A 79 4.83 8.58 12.40
N THR A 80 3.71 8.98 11.81
CA THR A 80 3.59 9.29 10.39
C THR A 80 3.54 10.79 10.14
N TYR A 81 4.40 11.24 9.25
CA TYR A 81 4.35 12.54 8.62
C TYR A 81 4.23 12.31 7.11
N GLN A 82 3.11 12.74 6.51
CA GLN A 82 2.78 12.59 5.09
C GLN A 82 2.98 11.15 4.58
N ASP A 83 4.05 10.90 3.82
CA ASP A 83 4.40 9.65 3.18
C ASP A 83 5.42 8.80 3.96
N ALA A 84 6.06 9.36 4.98
CA ALA A 84 7.04 8.66 5.81
C ALA A 84 6.47 8.18 7.17
N MET A 85 7.08 7.14 7.72
CA MET A 85 6.77 6.61 9.05
C MET A 85 8.07 6.25 9.79
N ALA A 86 8.23 6.76 11.01
CA ALA A 86 9.40 6.54 11.84
C ALA A 86 9.02 6.08 13.25
N LYS A 87 9.91 5.32 13.91
CA LYS A 87 9.70 4.85 15.29
C LYS A 87 10.25 5.87 16.29
N TYR A 88 9.37 6.41 17.13
CA TYR A 88 9.73 7.38 18.16
C TYR A 88 10.55 6.73 19.31
N PRO A 89 11.64 7.36 19.77
CA PRO A 89 12.47 6.85 20.86
C PRO A 89 11.80 7.07 22.23
N LEU A 90 11.26 5.99 22.81
CA LEU A 90 10.58 6.01 24.11
C LEU A 90 11.54 5.93 25.32
N ASP A 91 12.85 5.86 25.14
CA ASP A 91 13.86 5.67 26.21
C ASP A 91 13.75 6.67 27.38
N ASN A 92 13.30 7.90 27.09
CA ASN A 92 13.12 8.99 28.06
C ASN A 92 11.64 9.27 28.39
N ALA A 93 10.70 8.45 27.92
CA ALA A 93 9.28 8.61 28.22
C ALA A 93 8.99 8.22 29.69
N GLU A 94 8.29 9.08 30.40
CA GLU A 94 7.83 8.83 31.78
C GLU A 94 6.31 8.63 31.81
N ILE A 95 5.84 7.77 32.72
CA ILE A 95 4.40 7.61 33.01
C ILE A 95 4.13 8.39 34.29
N LEU A 96 3.34 9.45 34.22
CA LEU A 96 3.00 10.28 35.36
C LEU A 96 1.96 9.56 36.24
N LEU A 97 2.43 8.60 37.04
CA LEU A 97 1.58 7.71 37.85
C LEU A 97 0.74 8.47 38.88
N GLU A 98 1.30 9.51 39.51
CA GLU A 98 0.54 10.33 40.46
C GLU A 98 -0.58 11.12 39.77
N GLU A 99 -0.33 11.67 38.58
CA GLU A 99 -1.38 12.38 37.84
C GLU A 99 -2.41 11.40 37.24
N THR A 100 -1.96 10.25 36.74
CA THR A 100 -2.83 9.13 36.31
C THR A 100 -3.76 8.71 37.45
N ALA A 101 -3.26 8.63 38.68
CA ALA A 101 -4.08 8.35 39.87
C ALA A 101 -5.10 9.45 40.18
N GLN A 102 -4.71 10.73 40.04
CA GLN A 102 -5.58 11.88 40.31
C GLN A 102 -6.67 12.09 39.24
N GLN A 103 -6.39 11.75 37.97
CA GLN A 103 -7.35 11.85 36.88
C GLN A 103 -8.30 10.63 36.80
N ALA A 104 -7.89 9.47 37.32
CA ALA A 104 -8.64 8.22 37.21
C ALA A 104 -9.96 8.23 38.00
N GLN A 105 -11.03 7.79 37.34
CA GLN A 105 -12.38 7.69 37.88
C GLN A 105 -12.83 6.22 37.98
N SER A 106 -13.58 5.90 39.03
CA SER A 106 -14.07 4.54 39.28
C SER A 106 -15.25 4.18 38.37
N GLY A 107 -15.28 2.93 37.89
CA GLY A 107 -16.36 2.37 37.07
C GLY A 107 -16.32 2.77 35.59
N VAL A 108 -15.16 3.27 35.12
CA VAL A 108 -14.93 3.67 33.72
C VAL A 108 -13.56 3.22 33.22
N GLN A 109 -13.38 3.31 31.90
CA GLN A 109 -12.08 3.27 31.24
C GLN A 109 -11.35 4.60 31.49
N ASN A 110 -10.12 4.52 31.99
CA ASN A 110 -9.21 5.66 32.16
C ASN A 110 -7.96 5.48 31.28
N SER A 111 -7.24 6.57 31.07
CA SER A 111 -5.98 6.63 30.35
C SER A 111 -4.79 6.72 31.30
N PHE A 112 -3.61 6.34 30.83
CA PHE A 112 -2.34 6.78 31.42
C PHE A 112 -2.03 8.22 31.00
N VAL A 113 -1.39 8.97 31.88
CA VAL A 113 -0.74 10.26 31.57
C VAL A 113 0.74 9.99 31.30
N TYR A 114 1.26 10.51 30.20
CA TYR A 114 2.66 10.39 29.78
C TYR A 114 3.32 11.76 29.77
N ASP A 115 4.63 11.80 30.03
CA ASP A 115 5.50 12.96 29.83
C ASP A 115 6.56 12.59 28.78
N LEU A 116 6.58 13.32 27.67
CA LEU A 116 7.55 13.22 26.59
C LEU A 116 8.37 14.51 26.53
N GLN A 117 9.69 14.38 26.57
CA GLN A 117 10.56 15.56 26.55
C GLN A 117 10.57 16.24 25.17
N ASP A 118 10.17 17.52 25.10
CA ASP A 118 10.25 18.40 23.91
C ASP A 118 11.50 18.15 23.07
N LYS A 119 12.68 18.08 23.70
CA LYS A 119 13.98 17.89 23.02
C LYS A 119 14.18 16.52 22.37
N THR A 120 13.49 15.51 22.87
CA THR A 120 13.44 14.18 22.24
C THR A 120 12.54 14.24 21.01
N THR A 121 11.41 14.98 21.07
CA THR A 121 10.53 15.23 19.93
C THR A 121 11.20 16.09 18.86
N GLU A 122 11.77 17.25 19.23
CA GLU A 122 12.55 18.16 18.36
C GLU A 122 13.61 17.41 17.55
N ARG A 123 14.44 16.60 18.23
CA ARG A 123 15.46 15.79 17.58
C ARG A 123 14.85 14.70 16.69
N PHE A 124 13.84 13.96 17.17
CA PHE A 124 13.19 12.92 16.39
C PHE A 124 12.61 13.46 15.08
N LEU A 125 11.93 14.60 15.12
CA LEU A 125 11.38 15.27 13.93
C LEU A 125 12.51 15.65 12.95
N ALA A 126 13.56 16.33 13.45
CA ALA A 126 14.69 16.75 12.62
C ALA A 126 15.54 15.58 12.05
N GLU A 127 15.57 14.42 12.73
CA GLU A 127 16.29 13.22 12.28
C GLU A 127 15.51 12.35 11.28
N ASN A 128 14.17 12.48 11.21
CA ASN A 128 13.31 11.58 10.41
C ASN A 128 12.45 12.30 9.36
N PHE A 129 12.19 13.60 9.51
CA PHE A 129 11.39 14.41 8.60
C PHE A 129 12.14 15.72 8.24
N PRO A 130 13.35 15.64 7.64
CA PRO A 130 14.28 16.77 7.52
C PRO A 130 13.80 17.90 6.59
N GLU A 131 12.86 17.63 5.68
CA GLU A 131 12.29 18.60 4.73
C GLU A 131 11.36 19.64 5.39
N VAL A 132 11.26 19.68 6.73
CA VAL A 132 10.24 20.44 7.47
C VAL A 132 10.84 21.14 8.70
N GLU A 133 10.85 22.48 8.70
CA GLU A 133 11.23 23.26 9.88
C GLU A 133 10.09 23.37 10.90
N PHE A 134 10.04 22.44 11.86
CA PHE A 134 9.09 22.49 12.98
C PHE A 134 9.47 23.59 13.99
N SER A 135 8.60 24.59 14.16
CA SER A 135 8.81 25.61 15.21
C SER A 135 8.69 25.01 16.61
N ALA A 136 9.39 25.57 17.60
CA ALA A 136 9.32 25.09 19.00
C ALA A 136 7.89 25.09 19.59
N GLY A 137 6.98 25.92 19.07
CA GLY A 137 5.57 25.90 19.45
C GLY A 137 4.79 24.74 18.81
N GLU A 138 5.18 24.29 17.62
CA GLU A 138 4.61 23.08 17.00
C GLU A 138 5.20 21.82 17.63
N VAL A 139 6.51 21.80 17.94
CA VAL A 139 7.12 20.69 18.70
C VAL A 139 6.31 20.39 19.95
N GLN A 140 5.99 21.41 20.77
CA GLN A 140 5.19 21.24 21.99
C GLN A 140 3.79 20.66 21.74
N LYS A 141 3.08 21.12 20.70
CA LYS A 141 1.78 20.51 20.32
C LYS A 141 1.92 19.06 19.88
N LEU A 142 2.97 18.74 19.13
CA LEU A 142 3.23 17.40 18.63
C LEU A 142 3.62 16.46 19.77
N THR A 143 4.44 16.91 20.72
CA THR A 143 4.74 16.22 21.98
C THR A 143 3.44 15.83 22.70
N MET A 144 2.53 16.78 22.94
CA MET A 144 1.21 16.52 23.54
C MET A 144 0.34 15.56 22.70
N THR A 145 0.42 15.65 21.36
CA THR A 145 -0.30 14.74 20.46
C THR A 145 0.22 13.30 20.56
N LEU A 146 1.53 13.12 20.73
CA LEU A 146 2.16 11.82 20.93
C LEU A 146 1.85 11.23 22.32
N GLU A 147 1.85 12.05 23.37
CA GLU A 147 1.37 11.66 24.71
C GLU A 147 -0.09 11.20 24.67
N GLN A 148 -0.95 11.97 23.99
CA GLN A 148 -2.37 11.63 23.80
C GLN A 148 -2.56 10.35 22.98
N ALA A 149 -1.68 10.04 22.03
CA ALA A 149 -1.72 8.76 21.30
C ALA A 149 -1.36 7.58 22.22
N LEU A 150 -0.31 7.72 23.04
CA LEU A 150 0.15 6.69 23.97
C LEU A 150 -0.84 6.36 25.09
N GLN A 151 -1.73 7.31 25.44
CA GLN A 151 -2.63 7.29 26.62
C GLN A 151 -3.35 5.95 26.91
N SER A 152 -3.59 5.13 25.88
CA SER A 152 -4.25 3.83 25.96
C SER A 152 -3.39 2.70 26.56
N GLY A 153 -2.07 2.89 26.68
CA GLY A 153 -1.14 1.87 27.18
C GLY A 153 -0.99 0.66 26.24
N LEU A 154 -1.16 0.85 24.94
CA LEU A 154 -0.97 -0.21 23.93
C LEU A 154 0.52 -0.44 23.64
N ALA A 155 0.89 -1.70 23.41
CA ALA A 155 2.25 -2.10 23.05
C ALA A 155 2.67 -1.64 21.65
N GLN A 156 1.73 -1.38 20.75
CA GLN A 156 2.00 -0.71 19.47
C GLN A 156 0.96 0.39 19.28
N THR A 157 1.44 1.62 19.11
CA THR A 157 0.64 2.83 18.93
C THR A 157 1.05 3.48 17.62
N HIS A 158 0.08 4.00 16.86
CA HIS A 158 0.32 4.81 15.66
C HIS A 158 -0.25 6.20 15.85
N ALA A 159 0.55 7.22 15.54
CA ALA A 159 0.17 8.62 15.58
C ALA A 159 0.48 9.27 14.23
N THR A 160 -0.39 10.17 13.77
CA THR A 160 -0.14 10.97 12.56
C THR A 160 -0.04 12.43 12.98
N ILE A 161 1.04 13.09 12.56
CA ILE A 161 1.40 14.47 12.99
C ILE A 161 1.29 15.49 11.85
N SER A 162 0.61 15.12 10.77
CA SER A 162 0.55 15.82 9.49
C SER A 162 -0.90 16.06 9.04
N ASP A 163 -1.77 16.41 9.99
CA ASP A 163 -3.11 16.90 9.69
C ASP A 163 -3.13 18.42 9.44
N ASP A 164 -4.25 18.94 8.93
CA ASP A 164 -4.40 20.36 8.58
C ASP A 164 -4.40 21.35 9.78
N SER A 165 -4.21 20.87 11.02
CA SER A 165 -3.96 21.73 12.19
C SER A 165 -2.46 22.01 12.44
N LEU A 166 -1.56 21.28 11.77
CA LEU A 166 -0.11 21.51 11.81
C LEU A 166 0.24 22.86 11.18
N ALA A 167 0.91 23.74 11.94
CA ALA A 167 1.33 25.06 11.43
C ALA A 167 2.77 25.03 10.88
N VAL A 168 2.98 24.31 9.78
CA VAL A 168 4.19 24.38 8.94
C VAL A 168 3.87 25.01 7.58
N ASP A 169 4.88 25.50 6.88
CA ASP A 169 4.71 26.10 5.55
C ASP A 169 4.26 25.06 4.51
N ARG A 170 3.58 25.58 3.47
CA ARG A 170 3.07 24.79 2.34
C ARG A 170 3.75 25.24 1.05
N GLU A 171 4.16 24.28 0.23
CA GLU A 171 4.92 24.49 -0.98
C GLU A 171 4.36 23.71 -2.18
N THR A 172 4.97 23.84 -3.35
CA THR A 172 4.63 23.08 -4.55
C THR A 172 5.46 21.80 -4.62
N VAL A 173 4.84 20.68 -4.25
CA VAL A 173 5.48 19.36 -4.19
C VAL A 173 5.59 18.66 -5.55
N SER A 174 4.86 19.13 -6.57
CA SER A 174 4.93 18.60 -7.94
C SER A 174 4.40 19.64 -8.94
N GLU A 175 5.08 19.78 -10.08
CA GLU A 175 4.65 20.62 -11.20
C GLU A 175 4.94 19.98 -12.57
N VAL A 176 4.14 20.34 -13.58
CA VAL A 176 4.39 20.04 -15.00
C VAL A 176 3.96 21.20 -15.90
N VAL A 177 4.54 21.23 -17.11
CA VAL A 177 4.13 22.11 -18.20
C VAL A 177 3.94 21.28 -19.45
N PHE A 178 2.73 21.27 -20.01
CA PHE A 178 2.35 20.56 -21.23
C PHE A 178 2.09 21.57 -22.36
N PRO A 179 2.74 21.46 -23.53
CA PRO A 179 2.40 22.26 -24.69
C PRO A 179 1.01 21.86 -25.24
N ARG A 180 0.34 22.75 -25.96
CA ARG A 180 -0.87 22.44 -26.73
C ARG A 180 -0.86 23.16 -28.08
N LYS A 181 -1.66 22.62 -29.02
CA LYS A 181 -1.74 23.16 -30.39
C LYS A 181 -2.59 24.42 -30.53
N SER A 182 -3.49 24.71 -29.57
CA SER A 182 -4.32 25.91 -29.55
C SER A 182 -5.03 26.13 -28.22
N SER A 183 -5.01 27.35 -27.68
CA SER A 183 -5.89 27.72 -26.58
C SER A 183 -7.35 27.99 -27.04
N SER A 184 -8.32 27.43 -26.32
CA SER A 184 -9.76 27.64 -26.53
C SER A 184 -10.42 28.34 -25.32
N GLU A 185 -11.55 29.00 -25.54
CA GLU A 185 -12.33 29.65 -24.48
C GLU A 185 -12.84 28.62 -23.45
N GLY A 186 -13.26 27.44 -23.93
CA GLY A 186 -13.61 26.29 -23.09
C GLY A 186 -12.46 25.81 -22.21
N ALA A 187 -11.25 25.63 -22.78
CA ALA A 187 -10.08 25.23 -22.01
C ALA A 187 -9.71 26.27 -20.95
N THR A 188 -9.92 27.56 -21.23
CA THR A 188 -9.68 28.64 -20.27
C THR A 188 -10.66 28.56 -19.09
N ALA A 189 -11.94 28.27 -19.36
CA ALA A 189 -12.95 28.07 -18.30
C ALA A 189 -12.68 26.83 -17.44
N VAL A 190 -12.28 25.70 -18.05
CA VAL A 190 -11.97 24.46 -17.32
C VAL A 190 -10.75 24.63 -16.43
N VAL A 191 -9.65 25.18 -16.95
CA VAL A 191 -8.44 25.41 -16.15
C VAL A 191 -8.68 26.42 -15.02
N ALA A 192 -9.44 27.49 -15.27
CA ALA A 192 -9.78 28.48 -14.24
C ALA A 192 -10.76 27.96 -13.16
N ALA A 193 -11.39 26.81 -13.38
CA ALA A 193 -12.25 26.15 -12.40
C ALA A 193 -11.52 25.07 -11.57
N ILE A 194 -10.46 24.48 -12.13
CA ILE A 194 -9.60 23.51 -11.44
C ILE A 194 -8.55 24.23 -10.56
N ASP A 195 -8.18 25.46 -10.91
CA ASP A 195 -7.20 26.26 -10.18
C ASP A 195 -7.66 26.55 -8.73
N GLY A 196 -6.91 26.03 -7.76
CA GLY A 196 -7.18 26.21 -6.33
C GLY A 196 -8.14 25.17 -5.73
N ILE A 197 -8.51 24.11 -6.46
CA ILE A 197 -9.29 22.99 -5.87
C ILE A 197 -8.50 22.35 -4.73
N GLN A 198 -9.07 22.36 -3.54
CA GLN A 198 -8.55 21.64 -2.38
C GLN A 198 -9.06 20.19 -2.41
N ILE A 199 -8.16 19.24 -2.10
CA ILE A 199 -8.42 17.81 -2.05
C ILE A 199 -8.11 17.36 -0.62
N ALA A 200 -9.15 17.11 0.16
CA ALA A 200 -9.09 16.83 1.60
C ALA A 200 -8.46 15.46 1.92
N PRO A 201 -8.17 15.16 3.20
CA PRO A 201 -7.61 13.86 3.62
C PRO A 201 -8.52 12.69 3.25
N GLY A 202 -8.01 11.74 2.47
CA GLY A 202 -8.79 10.60 1.97
C GLY A 202 -9.79 10.92 0.85
N GLU A 203 -9.86 12.16 0.37
CA GLU A 203 -10.81 12.57 -0.67
C GLU A 203 -10.41 12.07 -2.07
N LYS A 204 -11.41 11.90 -2.93
CA LYS A 204 -11.24 11.60 -4.36
C LYS A 204 -11.49 12.85 -5.20
N PHE A 205 -10.61 13.10 -6.15
CA PHE A 205 -10.84 14.02 -7.26
C PHE A 205 -11.31 13.21 -8.48
N SER A 206 -12.43 13.61 -9.09
CA SER A 206 -12.86 13.20 -10.43
C SER A 206 -12.70 14.40 -11.36
N PHE A 207 -12.14 14.18 -12.55
CA PHE A 207 -12.03 15.26 -13.53
C PHE A 207 -13.39 15.53 -14.20
N LEU A 208 -14.15 14.49 -14.55
CA LEU A 208 -15.48 14.63 -15.16
C LEU A 208 -16.50 15.30 -14.24
N ASP A 209 -16.50 15.05 -12.91
CA ASP A 209 -17.39 15.76 -11.97
C ASP A 209 -17.20 17.28 -12.05
N VAL A 210 -15.94 17.75 -12.09
CA VAL A 210 -15.62 19.19 -12.24
C VAL A 210 -16.08 19.74 -13.60
N ILE A 211 -15.93 18.97 -14.69
CA ILE A 211 -16.46 19.35 -16.02
C ILE A 211 -18.00 19.41 -16.02
N ASP A 212 -18.65 18.59 -15.20
CA ASP A 212 -20.11 18.49 -15.11
C ASP A 212 -20.74 19.68 -14.37
N GLU A 213 -20.10 20.20 -13.31
CA GLU A 213 -20.54 21.42 -12.63
C GLU A 213 -20.46 22.67 -13.53
N LEU A 214 -19.51 22.70 -14.46
CA LEU A 214 -19.25 23.84 -15.35
C LEU A 214 -20.16 23.93 -16.58
N LYS A 215 -21.15 23.03 -16.71
CA LYS A 215 -21.95 22.90 -17.94
C LYS A 215 -22.69 24.20 -18.32
N PRO A 216 -22.62 24.65 -19.60
CA PRO A 216 -22.07 23.94 -20.76
C PRO A 216 -20.58 24.21 -21.05
N VAL A 217 -19.75 23.15 -21.04
CA VAL A 217 -18.33 23.21 -21.43
C VAL A 217 -18.17 22.96 -22.94
N ALA A 218 -17.83 24.01 -23.68
CA ALA A 218 -17.60 23.97 -25.14
C ALA A 218 -16.15 23.53 -25.48
N MET A 219 -15.84 22.26 -25.21
CA MET A 219 -14.57 21.61 -25.56
C MET A 219 -14.80 20.26 -26.24
N THR A 220 -13.78 19.76 -26.93
CA THR A 220 -13.67 18.37 -27.39
C THR A 220 -13.09 17.45 -26.31
N ASP A 221 -13.35 16.14 -26.43
CA ASP A 221 -12.81 15.12 -25.52
C ASP A 221 -11.27 14.99 -25.64
N ALA A 222 -10.70 15.42 -26.77
CA ALA A 222 -9.25 15.53 -26.96
C ALA A 222 -8.62 16.68 -26.16
N GLU A 223 -9.19 17.89 -26.20
CA GLU A 223 -8.70 19.01 -25.36
C GLU A 223 -8.88 18.72 -23.85
N LEU A 224 -9.92 17.96 -23.48
CA LEU A 224 -10.12 17.49 -22.11
C LEU A 224 -9.04 16.47 -21.71
N THR A 225 -8.70 15.54 -22.63
CA THR A 225 -7.60 14.58 -22.47
C THR A 225 -6.25 15.30 -22.28
N GLU A 226 -5.97 16.40 -22.99
CA GLU A 226 -4.75 17.21 -22.80
C GLU A 226 -4.64 17.77 -21.36
N ILE A 227 -5.73 18.32 -20.81
CA ILE A 227 -5.75 18.88 -19.44
C ILE A 227 -5.66 17.76 -18.40
N ALA A 228 -6.45 16.68 -18.54
CA ALA A 228 -6.40 15.54 -17.64
C ALA A 228 -5.00 14.88 -17.62
N SER A 229 -4.36 14.74 -18.78
CA SER A 229 -2.99 14.21 -18.89
C SER A 229 -1.97 15.08 -18.16
N ALA A 230 -2.10 16.41 -18.20
CA ALA A 230 -1.25 17.31 -17.42
C ALA A 230 -1.45 17.09 -15.91
N ILE A 231 -2.70 17.01 -15.43
CA ILE A 231 -3.01 16.77 -14.01
C ILE A 231 -2.49 15.38 -13.57
N TYR A 232 -2.70 14.35 -14.39
CA TYR A 232 -2.17 13.00 -14.17
C TYR A 232 -0.64 13.00 -14.03
N SER A 233 0.09 13.77 -14.84
CA SER A 233 1.54 13.89 -14.73
C SER A 233 2.05 14.69 -13.53
N VAL A 234 1.21 15.51 -12.89
CA VAL A 234 1.51 16.06 -11.56
C VAL A 234 1.37 14.95 -10.51
N VAL A 235 0.21 14.27 -10.51
CA VAL A 235 -0.15 13.18 -9.57
C VAL A 235 0.84 12.02 -9.65
N LEU A 236 1.36 11.71 -10.84
CA LEU A 236 2.38 10.67 -11.06
C LEU A 236 3.66 10.87 -10.26
N LYS A 237 4.02 12.11 -9.90
CA LYS A 237 5.21 12.50 -9.12
C LYS A 237 4.91 12.72 -7.63
N THR A 238 3.99 11.97 -7.05
CA THR A 238 3.59 12.11 -5.65
C THR A 238 3.24 10.74 -5.04
N ASN A 239 2.89 10.69 -3.76
CA ASN A 239 2.33 9.48 -3.15
C ASN A 239 0.86 9.18 -3.53
N PHE A 240 0.20 10.06 -4.30
CA PHE A 240 -1.24 9.94 -4.60
C PHE A 240 -1.57 8.68 -5.40
N LYS A 241 -2.76 8.14 -5.11
CA LYS A 241 -3.27 6.91 -5.73
C LYS A 241 -4.08 7.26 -6.96
N ILE A 242 -3.74 6.68 -8.10
CA ILE A 242 -4.57 6.73 -9.30
C ILE A 242 -5.64 5.64 -9.13
N GLU A 243 -6.90 6.05 -9.06
CA GLU A 243 -8.04 5.16 -8.86
C GLU A 243 -8.57 4.69 -10.22
N GLU A 244 -8.72 5.62 -11.17
CA GLU A 244 -9.21 5.37 -12.53
C GLU A 244 -8.44 6.24 -13.54
N ARG A 245 -7.99 5.61 -14.63
CA ARG A 245 -7.28 6.27 -15.74
C ARG A 245 -7.29 5.36 -16.97
N SER A 246 -7.50 5.94 -18.15
CA SER A 246 -7.50 5.23 -19.44
C SER A 246 -6.54 5.85 -20.46
N ILE A 247 -6.38 5.19 -21.61
CA ILE A 247 -5.59 5.64 -22.77
C ILE A 247 -6.42 5.57 -24.06
N GLY A 248 -6.02 6.35 -25.06
CA GLY A 248 -6.56 6.29 -26.41
C GLY A 248 -6.02 5.12 -27.24
N THR A 249 -6.54 4.96 -28.46
CA THR A 249 -6.09 3.91 -29.39
C THR A 249 -4.84 4.28 -30.17
N GLN A 250 -4.34 5.51 -30.03
CA GLN A 250 -3.14 6.05 -30.70
C GLN A 250 -2.40 6.95 -29.71
N VAL A 251 -1.08 7.04 -29.84
CA VAL A 251 -0.26 7.94 -29.02
C VAL A 251 -0.62 9.39 -29.37
N PRO A 252 -1.06 10.25 -28.42
CA PRO A 252 -1.34 11.65 -28.70
C PRO A 252 -0.04 12.42 -29.03
N GLU A 253 -0.10 13.39 -29.93
CA GLU A 253 1.11 14.09 -30.41
C GLU A 253 1.80 14.98 -29.34
N GLU A 254 1.03 15.66 -28.49
CA GLU A 254 1.56 16.61 -27.48
C GLU A 254 1.75 16.00 -26.09
N ILE A 255 1.29 14.76 -25.86
CA ILE A 255 1.36 14.09 -24.55
C ILE A 255 2.48 13.05 -24.54
N PRO A 256 3.41 13.07 -23.57
CA PRO A 256 4.45 12.04 -23.46
C PRO A 256 3.86 10.63 -23.35
N VAL A 257 4.47 9.66 -24.03
CA VAL A 257 4.00 8.26 -23.99
C VAL A 257 4.05 7.74 -22.54
N GLY A 258 2.95 7.16 -22.05
CA GLY A 258 2.81 6.77 -20.64
C GLY A 258 2.23 7.84 -19.72
N GLN A 259 1.98 9.06 -20.23
CA GLN A 259 1.41 10.19 -19.49
C GLN A 259 0.02 10.61 -19.98
N GLU A 260 -0.60 9.87 -20.89
CA GLU A 260 -1.99 10.10 -21.29
C GLU A 260 -2.95 9.74 -20.14
N ALA A 261 -3.93 10.59 -19.89
CA ALA A 261 -5.17 10.24 -19.19
C ALA A 261 -6.34 10.61 -20.10
N ALA A 262 -6.80 9.62 -20.88
CA ALA A 262 -7.86 9.80 -21.86
C ALA A 262 -9.21 10.05 -21.18
N VAL A 263 -9.93 11.05 -21.66
CA VAL A 263 -11.27 11.44 -21.18
C VAL A 263 -12.28 11.18 -22.29
N ASN A 264 -13.44 10.59 -21.96
CA ASN A 264 -14.55 10.44 -22.90
C ASN A 264 -15.91 10.59 -22.22
N ARG A 265 -16.59 11.70 -22.49
CA ARG A 265 -17.88 12.07 -21.84
C ARG A 265 -19.07 11.22 -22.32
N SER A 266 -18.91 10.45 -23.40
CA SER A 266 -19.96 9.57 -23.93
C SER A 266 -19.81 8.12 -23.50
N LEU A 267 -18.66 7.75 -22.93
CA LEU A 267 -18.31 6.41 -22.47
C LEU A 267 -18.00 6.35 -20.96
N ASP A 268 -18.18 7.47 -20.25
CA ASP A 268 -17.90 7.61 -18.81
C ASP A 268 -16.42 7.31 -18.46
N ILE A 269 -15.50 7.76 -19.32
CA ILE A 269 -14.06 7.55 -19.13
C ILE A 269 -13.48 8.82 -18.51
N ASP A 270 -12.94 8.68 -17.30
CA ASP A 270 -12.44 9.76 -16.46
C ASP A 270 -10.98 9.57 -16.01
N LEU A 271 -10.43 10.62 -15.39
CA LEU A 271 -9.27 10.57 -14.50
C LEU A 271 -9.75 10.74 -13.05
N VAL A 272 -9.64 9.69 -12.25
CA VAL A 272 -9.95 9.70 -10.82
C VAL A 272 -8.70 9.36 -10.01
N PHE A 273 -8.43 10.14 -8.96
CA PHE A 273 -7.33 9.88 -8.03
C PHE A 273 -7.69 10.26 -6.59
N SER A 274 -7.00 9.69 -5.61
CA SER A 274 -7.25 9.94 -4.17
C SER A 274 -6.02 10.45 -3.41
N ASN A 275 -6.27 11.32 -2.43
CA ASN A 275 -5.27 11.82 -1.49
C ASN A 275 -5.11 10.82 -0.33
N PRO A 276 -3.98 10.11 -0.19
CA PRO A 276 -3.78 9.14 0.89
C PRO A 276 -3.34 9.77 2.23
N ASN A 277 -3.06 11.07 2.26
CA ASN A 277 -2.43 11.77 3.38
C ASN A 277 -3.46 12.25 4.43
N ALA A 278 -2.96 12.66 5.59
CA ALA A 278 -3.77 13.28 6.65
C ALA A 278 -3.95 14.80 6.46
N SER A 279 -3.23 15.43 5.53
CA SER A 279 -3.37 16.84 5.16
C SER A 279 -4.08 17.01 3.81
N SER A 280 -4.76 18.14 3.63
CA SER A 280 -5.34 18.55 2.36
C SER A 280 -4.26 19.02 1.38
N PHE A 281 -4.36 18.70 0.10
CA PHE A 281 -3.54 19.30 -0.95
C PHE A 281 -4.37 20.28 -1.79
N THR A 282 -3.71 21.12 -2.57
CA THR A 282 -4.34 22.07 -3.51
C THR A 282 -3.82 21.80 -4.91
N LEU A 283 -4.72 21.49 -5.84
CA LEU A 283 -4.43 21.43 -7.26
C LEU A 283 -4.53 22.84 -7.83
N ASN A 284 -3.46 23.31 -8.47
CA ASN A 284 -3.39 24.61 -9.12
C ASN A 284 -3.15 24.38 -10.61
N THR A 285 -3.82 25.14 -11.47
CA THR A 285 -3.70 24.99 -12.93
C THR A 285 -3.84 26.32 -13.64
N ALA A 286 -2.96 26.60 -14.61
CA ALA A 286 -2.97 27.86 -15.35
C ALA A 286 -2.71 27.67 -16.85
N LEU A 287 -3.26 28.55 -17.67
CA LEU A 287 -2.90 28.68 -19.08
C LEU A 287 -1.97 29.87 -19.30
N LYS A 288 -0.81 29.64 -19.91
CA LYS A 288 0.13 30.69 -20.36
C LYS A 288 0.78 30.22 -21.66
N ASP A 289 0.92 31.12 -22.63
CA ASP A 289 1.70 30.90 -23.86
C ASP A 289 1.48 29.51 -24.51
N ASP A 290 0.21 29.23 -24.83
CA ASP A 290 -0.33 27.97 -25.39
C ASP A 290 0.00 26.67 -24.62
N SER A 291 0.45 26.76 -23.37
CA SER A 291 0.75 25.62 -22.50
C SER A 291 -0.22 25.50 -21.31
N VAL A 292 -0.49 24.26 -20.88
CA VAL A 292 -1.11 23.96 -19.57
C VAL A 292 0.00 23.86 -18.53
N PHE A 293 -0.12 24.64 -17.47
CA PHE A 293 0.63 24.48 -16.24
C PHE A 293 -0.27 23.78 -15.24
N ALA A 294 0.22 22.73 -14.58
CA ALA A 294 -0.47 22.08 -13.49
C ALA A 294 0.53 21.82 -12.35
N SER A 295 0.12 22.04 -11.11
CA SER A 295 0.93 21.78 -9.94
C SER A 295 0.10 21.41 -8.72
N LEU A 296 0.67 20.58 -7.84
CA LEU A 296 0.07 20.21 -6.56
C LEU A 296 0.85 20.88 -5.44
N SER A 297 0.14 21.50 -4.50
CA SER A 297 0.73 22.16 -3.34
C SER A 297 0.19 21.59 -2.02
N GLY A 298 1.04 21.48 -1.02
CA GLY A 298 0.73 20.83 0.26
C GLY A 298 1.85 21.03 1.27
N PHE A 299 1.84 20.29 2.38
CA PHE A 299 3.07 20.17 3.18
C PHE A 299 4.09 19.29 2.42
N PRO A 300 5.41 19.53 2.58
CA PRO A 300 6.46 18.75 1.90
C PRO A 300 6.28 17.24 2.07
N PHE A 301 6.61 16.46 1.04
CA PHE A 301 6.85 15.03 1.18
C PHE A 301 8.25 14.78 1.76
N VAL A 302 8.45 13.61 2.36
CA VAL A 302 9.77 13.19 2.88
C VAL A 302 10.52 12.33 1.86
N TYR A 303 9.81 11.75 0.89
CA TYR A 303 10.41 11.07 -0.26
C TYR A 303 10.20 11.84 -1.57
N ASP A 304 11.23 11.79 -2.40
CA ASP A 304 11.16 12.20 -3.82
C ASP A 304 10.42 11.13 -4.64
N TYR A 305 9.65 11.56 -5.65
CA TYR A 305 8.87 10.67 -6.52
C TYR A 305 9.26 10.83 -7.99
N ALA A 306 10.23 10.04 -8.45
CA ALA A 306 10.67 10.05 -9.85
C ALA A 306 9.81 9.13 -10.73
N VAL A 307 9.35 9.66 -11.86
CA VAL A 307 8.60 8.89 -12.86
C VAL A 307 9.56 8.38 -13.93
N LEU A 308 9.77 7.07 -13.96
CA LEU A 308 10.67 6.39 -14.88
C LEU A 308 9.89 5.65 -15.97
N THR A 309 10.30 5.85 -17.22
CA THR A 309 9.91 4.97 -18.33
C THR A 309 10.72 3.68 -18.24
N GLY A 310 10.03 2.54 -18.13
CA GLY A 310 10.59 1.21 -18.25
C GLY A 310 10.89 0.83 -19.70
N ILE A 311 10.68 -0.43 -20.07
CA ILE A 311 10.92 -0.90 -21.45
C ILE A 311 9.86 -0.31 -22.38
N LYS A 312 10.27 0.59 -23.28
CA LYS A 312 9.47 1.05 -24.42
C LYS A 312 9.73 0.14 -25.63
N GLU A 313 8.73 -0.60 -26.07
CA GLU A 313 8.80 -1.50 -27.22
C GLU A 313 8.02 -0.94 -28.42
N THR A 314 8.67 -0.85 -29.58
CA THR A 314 7.99 -0.64 -30.86
C THR A 314 7.29 -1.93 -31.29
N VAL A 315 6.02 -1.83 -31.66
CA VAL A 315 5.20 -2.96 -32.13
C VAL A 315 4.90 -2.75 -33.62
N ASN A 316 5.58 -3.52 -34.47
CA ASN A 316 5.48 -3.38 -35.93
C ASN A 316 4.05 -3.68 -36.45
N PRO A 317 3.56 -2.92 -37.45
CA PRO A 317 2.29 -3.21 -38.11
C PRO A 317 2.34 -4.48 -38.95
N ARG A 318 1.18 -5.15 -39.12
CA ARG A 318 1.07 -6.29 -40.04
C ARG A 318 0.74 -5.79 -41.43
N LEU A 319 1.23 -6.50 -42.45
CA LEU A 319 0.84 -6.29 -43.84
C LEU A 319 -0.41 -7.13 -44.15
N ILE A 320 -1.53 -6.47 -44.41
CA ILE A 320 -2.76 -7.08 -44.90
C ILE A 320 -2.76 -6.97 -46.43
N LYS A 321 -2.83 -8.12 -47.12
CA LYS A 321 -2.96 -8.18 -48.58
C LYS A 321 -4.42 -8.44 -48.95
N GLN A 322 -5.07 -7.44 -49.52
CA GLN A 322 -6.39 -7.55 -50.13
C GLN A 322 -6.26 -7.77 -51.65
N TYR A 323 -7.31 -8.27 -52.29
CA TYR A 323 -7.33 -8.51 -53.74
C TYR A 323 -8.58 -7.93 -54.38
N SER A 324 -8.43 -7.19 -55.48
CA SER A 324 -9.51 -6.44 -56.13
C SER A 324 -9.45 -6.52 -57.65
N ALA A 325 -10.62 -6.52 -58.29
CA ALA A 325 -10.75 -6.43 -59.75
C ALA A 325 -10.36 -5.05 -60.30
N PHE A 326 -10.31 -4.02 -59.45
CA PHE A 326 -10.06 -2.63 -59.84
C PHE A 326 -8.58 -2.24 -59.87
N VAL A 327 -7.70 -3.07 -59.29
CA VAL A 327 -6.24 -2.94 -59.43
C VAL A 327 -5.80 -3.78 -60.63
N THR A 328 -5.17 -3.16 -61.62
CA THR A 328 -4.80 -3.83 -62.88
C THR A 328 -3.37 -4.36 -62.92
N SER A 329 -2.48 -3.85 -62.06
CA SER A 329 -1.04 -4.16 -62.08
C SER A 329 -0.36 -3.63 -60.82
N GLY A 330 0.63 -4.36 -60.29
CA GLY A 330 1.34 -3.97 -59.07
C GLY A 330 0.48 -4.12 -57.82
N TYR A 331 0.48 -3.12 -56.94
CA TYR A 331 -0.46 -2.97 -55.84
C TYR A 331 -0.80 -1.48 -55.66
N ALA A 332 -1.95 -1.20 -55.04
CA ALA A 332 -2.27 0.10 -54.46
C ALA A 332 -2.15 0.01 -52.94
N VAL A 333 -1.69 1.07 -52.28
CA VAL A 333 -1.79 1.17 -50.81
C VAL A 333 -3.12 1.83 -50.48
N GLU A 334 -3.90 1.20 -49.62
CA GLU A 334 -5.16 1.73 -49.07
C GLU A 334 -4.90 2.42 -47.72
N GLU A 335 -4.00 1.85 -46.92
CA GLU A 335 -3.60 2.34 -45.60
C GLU A 335 -2.10 2.06 -45.43
N GLU A 336 -1.27 3.08 -45.16
CA GLU A 336 0.19 2.87 -44.99
C GLU A 336 0.55 2.19 -43.67
N GLY A 337 -0.38 2.14 -42.71
CA GLY A 337 -0.16 1.62 -41.37
C GLY A 337 0.72 2.53 -40.49
N SER A 338 0.88 2.13 -39.24
CA SER A 338 1.69 2.84 -38.24
C SER A 338 2.26 1.86 -37.22
N GLU A 339 3.43 2.16 -36.68
CA GLU A 339 3.96 1.45 -35.52
C GLU A 339 3.06 1.68 -34.29
N GLY A 340 2.87 0.62 -33.50
CA GLY A 340 2.30 0.69 -32.16
C GLY A 340 3.40 0.78 -31.11
N VAL A 341 3.02 1.02 -29.86
CA VAL A 341 3.95 1.17 -28.74
C VAL A 341 3.44 0.41 -27.53
N ARG A 342 4.30 -0.38 -26.89
CA ARG A 342 4.12 -0.82 -25.50
C ARG A 342 5.10 -0.06 -24.61
N ILE A 343 4.65 0.34 -23.42
CA ILE A 343 5.48 1.03 -22.43
C ILE A 343 5.05 0.62 -21.03
N GLU A 344 6.00 0.51 -20.11
CA GLU A 344 5.75 0.37 -18.69
C GLU A 344 6.18 1.65 -17.97
N MET A 345 5.34 2.15 -17.08
CA MET A 345 5.61 3.36 -16.28
C MET A 345 5.83 2.95 -14.84
N ILE A 346 6.95 3.38 -14.27
CA ILE A 346 7.41 3.02 -12.93
C ILE A 346 7.53 4.30 -12.09
N ARG A 347 6.99 4.29 -10.87
CA ARG A 347 7.25 5.32 -9.86
C ARG A 347 8.37 4.81 -8.95
N SER A 348 9.48 5.53 -8.96
CA SER A 348 10.59 5.36 -8.04
C SER A 348 10.37 6.31 -6.86
N VAL A 349 10.55 5.79 -5.65
CA VAL A 349 10.47 6.53 -4.38
C VAL A 349 11.90 6.62 -3.85
N LEU A 350 12.38 7.84 -3.62
CA LEU A 350 13.77 8.10 -3.28
C LEU A 350 13.90 8.78 -1.92
N SER A 351 14.92 8.38 -1.17
CA SER A 351 15.32 8.98 0.11
C SER A 351 16.75 9.47 -0.03
N GLU A 352 17.01 10.76 0.23
CA GLU A 352 18.31 11.41 -0.01
C GLU A 352 18.86 11.23 -1.45
N GLY A 353 17.98 10.94 -2.43
CA GLY A 353 18.33 10.63 -3.82
C GLY A 353 18.67 9.17 -4.14
N GLU A 354 18.62 8.25 -3.16
CA GLU A 354 18.73 6.80 -3.40
C GLU A 354 17.34 6.15 -3.49
N GLU A 355 17.13 5.26 -4.47
CA GLU A 355 15.85 4.53 -4.64
C GLU A 355 15.62 3.54 -3.48
N VAL A 356 14.58 3.79 -2.68
CA VAL A 356 14.16 2.92 -1.57
C VAL A 356 13.01 1.99 -1.95
N LYS A 357 12.26 2.32 -3.00
CA LYS A 357 11.15 1.50 -3.53
C LYS A 357 10.88 1.86 -5.00
N ALA A 358 10.55 0.87 -5.83
CA ALA A 358 9.98 1.08 -7.15
C ALA A 358 8.66 0.32 -7.31
N GLU A 359 7.69 0.91 -8.03
CA GLU A 359 6.40 0.29 -8.33
C GLU A 359 5.91 0.56 -9.76
N THR A 360 5.39 -0.45 -10.45
CA THR A 360 4.71 -0.27 -11.75
C THR A 360 3.39 0.46 -11.54
N ILE A 361 3.23 1.63 -12.15
CA ILE A 361 1.99 2.41 -12.15
C ILE A 361 1.09 2.05 -13.33
N SER A 362 1.65 1.90 -14.54
CA SER A 362 0.88 1.55 -15.74
C SER A 362 1.66 0.67 -16.71
N ARG A 363 0.91 -0.01 -17.58
CA ARG A 363 1.41 -0.74 -18.74
C ARG A 363 0.53 -0.40 -19.93
N ASP A 364 0.95 0.59 -20.70
CA ASP A 364 0.16 1.11 -21.81
C ASP A 364 0.48 0.33 -23.09
N PHE A 365 -0.55 0.10 -23.92
CA PHE A 365 -0.38 -0.53 -25.22
C PHE A 365 -1.21 0.19 -26.28
N TYR A 366 -0.52 0.97 -27.10
CA TYR A 366 -1.04 1.65 -28.28
C TYR A 366 -0.91 0.67 -29.47
N PRO A 367 -2.01 0.14 -30.03
CA PRO A 367 -1.95 -0.85 -31.10
C PRO A 367 -1.39 -0.25 -32.41
N PRO A 368 -0.64 -1.03 -33.22
CA PRO A 368 -0.25 -0.60 -34.55
C PRO A 368 -1.45 -0.53 -35.50
N THR A 369 -1.46 0.46 -36.38
CA THR A 369 -2.36 0.49 -37.54
C THR A 369 -1.78 -0.42 -38.61
N ASN A 370 -2.53 -1.40 -39.12
CA ASN A 370 -1.97 -2.32 -40.12
C ASN A 370 -1.76 -1.64 -41.47
N ARG A 371 -0.77 -2.10 -42.25
CA ARG A 371 -0.56 -1.61 -43.62
C ARG A 371 -1.39 -2.45 -44.57
N VAL A 372 -2.20 -1.82 -45.41
CA VAL A 372 -3.16 -2.48 -46.31
C VAL A 372 -2.73 -2.25 -47.77
N GLU A 373 -2.37 -3.33 -48.45
CA GLU A 373 -2.06 -3.33 -49.89
C GLU A 373 -3.17 -4.08 -50.67
N ILE A 374 -3.73 -3.43 -51.69
CA ILE A 374 -4.68 -4.03 -52.62
C ILE A 374 -3.95 -4.49 -53.89
N TYR A 375 -4.02 -5.79 -54.18
CA TYR A 375 -3.42 -6.45 -55.33
C TYR A 375 -4.47 -6.76 -56.43
N PRO A 376 -4.07 -6.98 -57.70
CA PRO A 376 -4.95 -7.52 -58.72
C PRO A 376 -5.45 -8.93 -58.36
N LEU A 377 -6.69 -9.27 -58.72
CA LEU A 377 -7.23 -10.64 -58.60
C LEU A 377 -6.45 -11.70 -59.41
N THR A 378 -5.66 -11.27 -60.40
CA THR A 378 -4.89 -12.16 -61.29
C THR A 378 -3.45 -12.22 -60.82
N ALA A 379 -2.91 -13.43 -60.65
CA ALA A 379 -1.48 -13.62 -60.42
C ALA A 379 -0.66 -12.94 -61.53
N PRO A 380 0.48 -12.28 -61.21
CA PRO A 380 1.28 -11.60 -62.22
C PRO A 380 1.77 -12.60 -63.28
N PRO A 381 1.81 -12.21 -64.57
CA PRO A 381 2.41 -13.06 -65.59
C PRO A 381 3.88 -13.32 -65.24
N ALA A 382 4.32 -14.57 -65.35
CA ALA A 382 5.70 -14.94 -65.06
C ALA A 382 6.65 -14.15 -65.97
N GLU A 383 7.73 -13.61 -65.37
CA GLU A 383 8.77 -12.97 -66.16
C GLU A 383 9.42 -14.00 -67.10
N ASN A 384 9.57 -13.64 -68.37
CA ASN A 384 10.11 -14.53 -69.39
C ASN A 384 11.61 -14.76 -69.15
N VAL A 385 11.96 -15.84 -68.45
CA VAL A 385 13.33 -16.37 -68.45
C VAL A 385 13.67 -16.77 -69.90
N PRO A 386 14.73 -16.22 -70.51
CA PRO A 386 15.08 -16.58 -71.88
C PRO A 386 15.52 -18.05 -72.00
N GLU A 387 15.01 -18.76 -73.01
CA GLU A 387 15.52 -20.09 -73.35
C GLU A 387 16.99 -20.02 -73.80
N ALA A 388 17.79 -20.93 -73.24
CA ALA A 388 19.09 -21.32 -73.78
C ALA A 388 19.15 -22.85 -73.75
N GLY A 389 18.99 -23.49 -74.91
CA GLY A 389 18.92 -24.95 -75.04
C GLY A 389 20.12 -25.58 -75.75
N SER A 390 20.34 -26.88 -75.51
CA SER A 390 21.28 -27.81 -76.18
C SER A 390 22.79 -27.53 -75.97
N ASP A 391 23.66 -28.52 -75.70
CA ASP A 391 23.46 -29.96 -75.40
C ASP A 391 24.72 -30.60 -74.74
N GLU A 392 24.71 -31.94 -74.61
CA GLU A 392 25.82 -32.91 -74.45
C GLU A 392 26.18 -33.49 -73.06
N SER A 393 25.72 -34.73 -72.84
CA SER A 393 26.40 -35.85 -72.12
C SER A 393 26.52 -35.79 -70.58
N SER A 394 26.65 -36.90 -69.83
CA SER A 394 26.89 -38.32 -70.19
C SER A 394 26.20 -39.31 -69.21
N GLU A 395 26.12 -40.60 -69.58
CA GLU A 395 25.48 -41.71 -68.85
C GLU A 395 26.11 -42.09 -67.48
N GLY A 396 25.36 -42.75 -66.57
CA GLY A 396 25.85 -43.08 -65.22
C GLY A 396 25.02 -43.95 -64.24
N THR A 397 24.05 -44.76 -64.71
CA THR A 397 23.69 -46.11 -64.17
C THR A 397 23.38 -46.35 -62.66
N GLU A 398 22.08 -46.58 -62.35
CA GLU A 398 21.47 -47.73 -61.58
C GLU A 398 21.91 -48.07 -60.12
N GLU A 399 21.07 -48.63 -59.22
CA GLU A 399 19.61 -48.92 -59.20
C GLU A 399 19.06 -49.11 -57.75
N GLY A 400 17.73 -49.02 -57.58
CA GLY A 400 16.96 -49.80 -56.58
C GLY A 400 16.88 -49.30 -55.12
N GLN A 401 15.81 -49.58 -54.34
CA GLN A 401 14.53 -50.26 -54.63
C GLN A 401 13.37 -49.70 -53.76
N THR A 402 12.19 -49.52 -54.36
CA THR A 402 10.84 -49.57 -53.74
C THR A 402 10.40 -51.05 -53.56
N PRO A 403 9.37 -51.43 -52.77
CA PRO A 403 8.00 -50.85 -52.65
C PRO A 403 7.56 -50.65 -51.16
N GLU A 404 6.30 -50.63 -50.68
CA GLU A 404 4.96 -51.01 -51.22
C GLU A 404 3.79 -50.29 -50.49
N GLU A 405 2.55 -50.76 -50.70
CA GLU A 405 1.25 -50.29 -50.16
C GLU A 405 0.98 -50.79 -48.71
N GLY A 406 -0.06 -50.45 -47.94
CA GLY A 406 -1.27 -49.59 -48.06
C GLY A 406 -1.72 -49.14 -46.65
N GLU A 407 -2.99 -48.97 -46.22
CA GLU A 407 -4.34 -48.99 -46.84
C GLU A 407 -5.35 -48.37 -45.80
N ALA A 408 -6.65 -48.25 -46.14
CA ALA A 408 -7.73 -47.58 -45.37
C ALA A 408 -8.50 -48.53 -44.38
N ALA A 409 -9.64 -48.21 -43.72
CA ALA A 409 -10.64 -47.12 -43.79
C ALA A 409 -11.57 -47.07 -42.53
N THR A 410 -12.42 -46.01 -42.39
CA THR A 410 -13.71 -45.92 -41.62
C THR A 410 -13.64 -46.08 -40.06
N ASP A 411 -14.45 -45.46 -39.17
CA ASP A 411 -15.58 -44.48 -39.18
C ASP A 411 -15.81 -43.94 -37.71
N SER A 412 -16.71 -43.03 -37.27
CA SER A 412 -17.81 -42.21 -37.85
C SER A 412 -18.20 -41.00 -36.94
N THR A 413 -19.04 -40.08 -37.45
CA THR A 413 -20.29 -39.45 -36.91
C THR A 413 -20.64 -39.57 -35.39
N ASP A 414 -21.19 -38.61 -34.62
CA ASP A 414 -21.89 -37.29 -34.79
C ASP A 414 -21.55 -36.37 -33.56
N GLY A 415 -21.94 -35.10 -33.37
CA GLY A 415 -22.74 -34.15 -34.17
C GLY A 415 -23.79 -33.37 -33.35
N ASN A 416 -23.69 -32.01 -33.33
CA ASN A 416 -24.76 -30.98 -33.26
C ASN A 416 -24.42 -29.72 -32.40
N THR A 417 -25.13 -28.60 -32.63
CA THR A 417 -24.86 -27.24 -32.15
C THR A 417 -26.10 -26.45 -31.66
N ASP A 418 -25.84 -25.46 -30.78
CA ASP A 418 -26.48 -24.13 -30.68
C ASP A 418 -27.86 -23.90 -30.00
N ALA A 419 -27.99 -22.67 -29.46
CA ALA A 419 -29.16 -21.82 -29.13
C ALA A 419 -30.22 -22.26 -28.09
N GLY A 420 -30.46 -21.37 -27.11
CA GLY A 420 -31.66 -21.37 -26.25
C GLY A 420 -31.66 -20.27 -25.18
N SER A 421 -32.53 -19.27 -25.31
CA SER A 421 -32.72 -18.19 -24.31
C SER A 421 -34.06 -18.34 -23.57
N GLY A 422 -34.14 -17.94 -22.30
CA GLY A 422 -35.38 -17.95 -21.51
C GLY A 422 -35.20 -17.41 -20.08
N THR A 423 -36.05 -16.46 -19.68
CA THR A 423 -35.99 -15.72 -18.39
C THR A 423 -37.23 -16.03 -17.54
N THR A 424 -37.09 -16.16 -16.21
CA THR A 424 -38.00 -15.57 -15.17
C THR A 424 -37.59 -15.94 -13.73
N ASP A 425 -37.44 -14.92 -12.88
CA ASP A 425 -37.87 -14.72 -11.47
C ASP A 425 -37.81 -15.84 -10.38
N GLY A 426 -37.29 -15.46 -9.20
CA GLY A 426 -37.42 -16.20 -7.93
C GLY A 426 -36.79 -15.47 -6.73
N GLN A 427 -37.60 -14.96 -5.79
CA GLN A 427 -37.18 -14.06 -4.69
C GLN A 427 -36.74 -14.77 -3.38
N ASN A 428 -35.99 -14.02 -2.54
CA ASN A 428 -35.88 -14.14 -1.07
C ASN A 428 -35.06 -15.35 -0.51
N SER A 429 -34.52 -15.34 0.72
CA SER A 429 -34.62 -14.40 1.85
C SER A 429 -33.35 -14.43 2.76
N SER A 430 -33.18 -13.41 3.61
CA SER A 430 -32.21 -13.35 4.72
C SER A 430 -32.47 -14.37 5.84
N GLY A 431 -31.42 -14.77 6.61
CA GLY A 431 -31.61 -15.31 7.96
C GLY A 431 -30.48 -16.14 8.63
N GLY A 432 -29.63 -15.48 9.43
CA GLY A 432 -29.44 -15.84 10.86
C GLY A 432 -28.70 -17.11 11.33
N ASN A 433 -27.40 -16.95 11.60
CA ASN A 433 -26.73 -17.19 12.90
C ASN A 433 -26.53 -18.61 13.51
N THR A 434 -25.50 -18.67 14.38
CA THR A 434 -25.28 -19.56 15.54
C THR A 434 -24.43 -20.82 15.35
N SER A 435 -23.24 -20.79 15.96
CA SER A 435 -22.39 -21.94 16.26
C SER A 435 -23.03 -22.93 17.23
N THR A 436 -22.52 -24.16 17.28
CA THR A 436 -22.34 -24.85 18.58
C THR A 436 -21.01 -25.60 18.60
N ASN A 437 -20.35 -25.53 19.74
CA ASN A 437 -19.06 -26.18 20.01
C ASN A 437 -19.30 -27.62 20.49
N SER A 438 -18.33 -28.52 20.29
CA SER A 438 -18.22 -29.74 21.09
C SER A 438 -16.75 -30.15 21.26
N THR A 439 -16.25 -29.95 22.48
CA THR A 439 -14.98 -30.47 22.95
C THR A 439 -15.00 -32.00 23.01
N ASP A 440 -13.82 -32.64 22.91
CA ASP A 440 -13.47 -33.65 23.92
C ASP A 440 -11.95 -33.76 24.11
N GLN A 441 -11.54 -34.26 25.27
CA GLN A 441 -10.13 -34.46 25.64
C GLN A 441 -9.73 -35.93 25.46
N ASP A 442 -8.44 -36.23 25.31
CA ASP A 442 -7.72 -36.91 26.40
C ASP A 442 -6.19 -36.76 26.28
N THR A 443 -5.47 -37.33 27.24
CA THR A 443 -4.06 -37.18 27.55
C THR A 443 -3.32 -38.51 27.46
N ASN A 444 -2.00 -38.47 27.23
CA ASN A 444 -1.10 -39.40 27.92
C ASN A 444 0.35 -38.90 27.97
N THR A 445 1.13 -39.44 28.91
CA THR A 445 2.54 -39.13 29.21
C THR A 445 3.37 -40.40 29.34
N GLY A 446 4.68 -40.36 29.05
CA GLY A 446 5.59 -41.42 29.52
C GLY A 446 7.00 -41.42 28.94
N SER A 447 7.99 -41.15 29.82
CA SER A 447 9.40 -41.61 29.90
C SER A 447 10.17 -42.12 28.65
N GLY A 448 11.49 -41.87 28.51
CA GLY A 448 12.46 -41.18 29.38
C GLY A 448 13.82 -41.91 29.45
N VAL A 449 14.87 -41.23 29.97
CA VAL A 449 16.27 -41.71 30.16
C VAL A 449 17.06 -41.85 28.83
N GLY A 450 18.35 -41.48 28.73
CA GLY A 450 19.24 -40.75 29.66
C GLY A 450 20.73 -40.85 29.26
N ASP A 451 21.57 -40.02 29.90
CA ASP A 451 23.04 -39.89 29.79
C ASP A 451 23.61 -39.37 28.43
N ASN A 452 24.44 -38.32 28.36
CA ASN A 452 25.71 -37.94 29.04
C ASN A 452 26.96 -38.65 28.47
N ALA A 453 28.12 -38.02 28.21
CA ALA A 453 28.49 -36.59 28.08
C ALA A 453 29.96 -36.48 27.55
N ALA A 454 30.39 -35.27 27.13
CA ALA A 454 31.80 -34.80 27.08
C ALA A 454 32.80 -35.49 26.09
N ASP A 455 33.85 -34.84 25.54
CA ASP A 455 34.21 -33.41 25.37
C ASP A 455 35.38 -33.28 24.33
N LYS A 456 35.62 -32.06 23.80
CA LYS A 456 36.85 -31.53 23.12
C LYS A 456 37.33 -31.97 21.72
N GLU A 457 37.48 -30.94 20.88
CA GLU A 457 38.68 -30.44 20.13
C GLU A 457 39.96 -31.32 20.05
N THR A 458 40.81 -31.29 19.01
CA THR A 458 41.37 -30.10 18.31
C THR A 458 41.93 -30.38 16.90
N ASP A 459 41.88 -29.34 16.03
CA ASP A 459 42.91 -28.90 15.03
C ASP A 459 43.36 -29.81 13.84
N GLY A 460 43.77 -29.18 12.73
CA GLY A 460 44.94 -29.68 11.99
C GLY A 460 44.86 -30.05 10.49
N SER A 461 44.84 -29.04 9.61
CA SER A 461 45.72 -28.93 8.41
C SER A 461 45.34 -29.49 7.01
N THR A 462 45.04 -28.53 6.12
CA THR A 462 45.57 -28.35 4.73
C THR A 462 45.39 -29.38 3.59
N SER A 463 44.80 -28.85 2.51
CA SER A 463 45.21 -28.97 1.08
C SER A 463 44.82 -30.21 0.24
N ASN A 464 44.15 -29.93 -0.88
CA ASN A 464 44.69 -30.25 -2.20
C ASN A 464 44.19 -29.24 -3.27
N LEU A 465 44.90 -29.09 -4.38
CA LEU A 465 44.56 -28.20 -5.51
C LEU A 465 44.26 -29.03 -6.76
N GLY A 466 43.10 -28.82 -7.40
CA GLY A 466 42.65 -29.59 -8.58
C GLY A 466 41.96 -28.71 -9.62
N LYS A 467 42.49 -28.75 -10.86
CA LYS A 467 42.06 -27.92 -12.01
C LYS A 467 40.57 -28.04 -12.35
N GLY A 468 39.99 -26.90 -12.74
CA GLY A 468 38.59 -26.74 -13.11
C GLY A 468 38.16 -27.28 -14.48
N SER A 469 36.92 -26.93 -14.82
CA SER A 469 36.26 -27.09 -16.11
C SER A 469 35.38 -25.86 -16.39
N GLU A 470 34.87 -25.72 -17.61
CA GLU A 470 34.13 -24.55 -18.07
C GLU A 470 32.61 -24.70 -17.88
N SER A 471 31.94 -23.57 -17.59
CA SER A 471 30.53 -23.29 -17.85
C SER A 471 29.47 -24.37 -17.56
N ASP A 472 28.80 -24.24 -16.43
CA ASP A 472 27.35 -24.48 -16.38
C ASP A 472 26.61 -23.18 -16.73
N LYS A 473 25.55 -23.30 -17.54
CA LYS A 473 24.58 -22.23 -17.78
C LYS A 473 23.25 -22.65 -17.17
N PRO A 474 22.46 -21.72 -16.60
CA PRO A 474 21.16 -22.04 -16.00
C PRO A 474 20.25 -22.72 -17.03
N VAL A 475 19.77 -23.91 -16.69
CA VAL A 475 18.82 -24.69 -17.49
C VAL A 475 17.41 -24.35 -17.02
N TYR A 476 16.54 -23.98 -17.97
CA TYR A 476 15.14 -23.65 -17.73
C TYR A 476 14.21 -24.69 -18.36
N ASP A 477 13.05 -24.92 -17.74
CA ASP A 477 11.99 -25.74 -18.33
C ASP A 477 11.21 -24.97 -19.42
N LYS A 478 10.22 -25.64 -20.03
CA LYS A 478 9.36 -25.02 -21.07
C LYS A 478 8.37 -23.98 -20.53
N GLY A 479 8.30 -23.78 -19.21
CA GLY A 479 7.55 -22.72 -18.54
C GLY A 479 8.42 -21.56 -18.04
N GLY A 480 9.75 -21.65 -18.18
CA GLY A 480 10.70 -20.63 -17.72
C GLY A 480 11.20 -20.80 -16.29
N ASN A 481 10.95 -21.94 -15.63
CA ASN A 481 11.45 -22.21 -14.27
C ASN A 481 12.88 -22.76 -14.32
N LEU A 482 13.73 -22.33 -13.38
CA LEU A 482 15.09 -22.84 -13.23
C LEU A 482 15.06 -24.28 -12.68
N VAL A 483 15.65 -25.24 -13.39
CA VAL A 483 15.48 -26.69 -13.10
C VAL A 483 16.60 -27.27 -12.22
N ASN A 484 17.69 -26.52 -11.98
CA ASN A 484 18.73 -26.90 -11.02
C ASN A 484 19.43 -25.63 -10.48
N PRO A 485 19.70 -25.54 -9.16
CA PRO A 485 20.51 -24.47 -8.56
C PRO A 485 22.02 -24.71 -8.77
#